data_AF-A0A938PPE6-F1
#
_entry.id   AF-A0A938PPE6-F1
#
_cell.length_a   1.000
_cell.length_b   1.000
_cell.length_c   1.000
_cell.angle_alpha   90.00
_cell.angle_beta   90.00
_cell.angle_gamma   90.00
#
_symmetry.space_group_name_H-M   'P 1'
#
loop_
_entity.id
_entity.type
_entity.pdbx_description
1 polymer ?
#
loop_
_entity_poly.entity_id
_entity_poly.type
_entity_poly.pdbx_seq_one_letter_code
_entity_poly.pdbx_strand_id
1 'polypeptide(L)'
;MRQFAGQEGQHSLEQAAHVDLLLAQGYGALTRMNALMRDVMRWFTRRLPRYSLAVTADVEHLTAVLADGLMKQPERWLEPMSTDLRLLWHWHAIEESEHKAVAFDVYMATGGGRLLLRLAMLNALPGLLLEVSMHDCYFLAKDWLLFSGREWARGLRFLWGRNGILRRLVRDHFAFYRSDFHPWQNNNTAQIESFLAAHEELLLHR
;
A
#
# COMPACT_ATOMS: atom_id res chain seq x y z
N MET A 1 17.54 -7.14 -6.70
CA MET A 1 17.76 -5.71 -7.04
C MET A 1 17.32 -5.35 -8.44
N ARG A 2 17.91 -5.88 -9.54
CA ARG A 2 17.46 -5.51 -10.91
C ARG A 2 16.03 -5.92 -11.23
N GLN A 3 15.61 -7.11 -10.77
CA GLN A 3 14.24 -7.60 -10.94
C GLN A 3 13.23 -6.74 -10.15
N PHE A 4 13.47 -6.54 -8.85
CA PHE A 4 12.71 -5.61 -8.00
C PHE A 4 12.59 -4.19 -8.60
N ALA A 5 13.69 -3.59 -9.05
CA ALA A 5 13.65 -2.25 -9.67
C ALA A 5 12.84 -2.22 -10.99
N GLY A 6 12.77 -3.35 -11.71
CA GLY A 6 11.91 -3.51 -12.87
C GLY A 6 10.43 -3.63 -12.49
N GLN A 7 10.11 -4.45 -11.49
CA GLN A 7 8.76 -4.60 -10.91
C GLN A 7 8.26 -3.24 -10.39
N GLU A 8 9.05 -2.54 -9.58
CA GLU A 8 8.72 -1.21 -9.06
C GLU A 8 8.52 -0.17 -10.19
N GLY A 9 9.26 -0.28 -11.28
CA GLY A 9 9.07 0.54 -12.47
C GLY A 9 7.72 0.27 -13.15
N GLN A 10 7.35 -1.00 -13.31
CA GLN A 10 6.05 -1.42 -13.84
C GLN A 10 4.91 -0.96 -12.93
N HIS A 11 5.08 -1.13 -11.61
CA HIS A 11 4.16 -0.70 -10.57
C HIS A 11 3.89 0.80 -10.64
N SER A 12 4.95 1.60 -10.74
CA SER A 12 4.87 3.05 -10.90
C SER A 12 4.12 3.47 -12.17
N LEU A 13 4.26 2.70 -13.27
CA LEU A 13 3.54 2.97 -14.52
C LEU A 13 2.03 2.71 -14.38
N GLU A 14 1.64 1.62 -13.75
CA GLU A 14 0.22 1.29 -13.52
C GLU A 14 -0.43 2.31 -12.56
N GLN A 15 0.29 2.74 -11.52
CA GLN A 15 -0.16 3.84 -10.65
C GLN A 15 -0.32 5.16 -11.44
N ALA A 16 0.62 5.49 -12.34
CA ALA A 16 0.51 6.68 -13.18
C ALA A 16 -0.68 6.61 -14.13
N ALA A 17 -0.91 5.46 -14.77
CA ALA A 17 -2.07 5.24 -15.64
C ALA A 17 -3.39 5.38 -14.86
N HIS A 18 -3.47 4.87 -13.63
CA HIS A 18 -4.64 5.04 -12.77
C HIS A 18 -4.91 6.52 -12.43
N VAL A 19 -3.86 7.28 -12.10
CA VAL A 19 -3.97 8.72 -11.86
C VAL A 19 -4.44 9.45 -13.13
N ASP A 20 -3.90 9.12 -14.31
CA ASP A 20 -4.30 9.75 -15.57
C ASP A 20 -5.78 9.52 -15.90
N LEU A 21 -6.31 8.32 -15.61
CA LEU A 21 -7.75 8.03 -15.72
C LEU A 21 -8.60 8.92 -14.80
N LEU A 22 -8.18 9.09 -13.54
CA LEU A 22 -8.88 9.97 -12.60
C LEU A 22 -8.80 11.44 -13.04
N LEU A 23 -7.65 11.89 -13.56
CA LEU A 23 -7.51 13.24 -14.09
C LEU A 23 -8.46 13.48 -15.27
N ALA A 24 -8.58 12.52 -16.20
CA ALA A 24 -9.52 12.57 -17.31
C ALA A 24 -10.99 12.64 -16.86
N GLN A 25 -11.31 12.09 -15.68
CA GLN A 25 -12.64 12.15 -15.07
C GLN A 25 -12.89 13.44 -14.26
N GLY A 26 -11.97 14.41 -14.28
CA GLY A 26 -12.14 15.70 -13.64
C GLY A 26 -11.60 15.79 -12.21
N TYR A 27 -10.79 14.82 -11.77
CA TYR A 27 -10.13 14.83 -10.46
C TYR A 27 -8.80 15.64 -10.47
N GLY A 28 -8.77 16.81 -11.14
CA GLY A 28 -7.54 17.60 -11.37
C GLY A 28 -6.74 18.03 -10.12
N ALA A 29 -7.34 18.07 -8.93
CA ALA A 29 -6.60 18.42 -7.71
C ALA A 29 -5.52 17.37 -7.33
N LEU A 30 -5.68 16.13 -7.81
CA LEU A 30 -4.71 15.04 -7.58
C LEU A 30 -3.31 15.40 -8.09
N THR A 31 -3.21 16.13 -9.20
CA THR A 31 -1.91 16.57 -9.73
C THR A 31 -1.13 17.36 -8.70
N ARG A 32 -1.79 18.31 -8.01
CA ARG A 32 -1.16 19.17 -7.00
C ARG A 32 -0.87 18.40 -5.71
N MET A 33 -1.78 17.54 -5.28
CA MET A 33 -1.60 16.68 -4.09
C MET A 33 -0.37 15.77 -4.27
N ASN A 34 -0.30 15.08 -5.40
CA ASN A 34 0.81 14.17 -5.72
C ASN A 34 2.13 14.94 -5.93
N ALA A 35 2.09 16.14 -6.52
CA ALA A 35 3.29 16.98 -6.64
C ALA A 35 3.85 17.39 -5.27
N LEU A 36 2.98 17.81 -4.36
CA LEU A 36 3.38 18.16 -2.99
C LEU A 36 4.01 16.97 -2.27
N MET A 37 3.38 15.80 -2.33
CA MET A 37 3.91 14.59 -1.70
C MET A 37 5.28 14.22 -2.29
N ARG A 38 5.43 14.24 -3.62
CA ARG A 38 6.71 13.99 -4.29
C ARG A 38 7.80 14.96 -3.83
N ASP A 39 7.49 16.25 -3.70
CA ASP A 39 8.50 17.25 -3.28
C ASP A 39 8.92 17.05 -1.83
N VAL A 40 7.98 16.71 -0.94
CA VAL A 40 8.27 16.33 0.45
C VAL A 40 9.17 15.10 0.49
N MET A 41 8.84 14.05 -0.25
CA MET A 41 9.64 12.82 -0.28
C MET A 41 11.03 13.05 -0.85
N ARG A 42 11.17 13.81 -1.95
CA ARG A 42 12.49 14.20 -2.48
C ARG A 42 13.33 14.97 -1.48
N TRP A 43 12.71 15.85 -0.69
CA TRP A 43 13.41 16.58 0.34
C TRP A 43 13.97 15.61 1.40
N PHE A 44 13.15 14.67 1.89
CA PHE A 44 13.60 13.64 2.83
C PHE A 44 14.71 12.79 2.24
N THR A 45 14.57 12.29 1.01
CA THR A 45 15.59 11.44 0.37
C THR A 45 16.93 12.16 0.24
N ARG A 46 16.92 13.47 -0.08
CA ARG A 46 18.14 14.27 -0.22
C ARG A 46 18.80 14.60 1.11
N ARG A 47 18.00 14.86 2.15
CA ARG A 47 18.52 15.34 3.45
C ARG A 47 18.76 14.22 4.45
N LEU A 48 17.96 13.16 4.40
CA LEU A 48 17.89 12.08 5.38
C LEU A 48 17.78 10.71 4.68
N PRO A 49 18.74 10.32 3.82
CA PRO A 49 18.61 9.14 2.96
C PRO A 49 18.38 7.81 3.71
N ARG A 50 19.04 7.62 4.87
CA ARG A 50 18.81 6.41 5.69
C ARG A 50 17.41 6.38 6.32
N TYR A 51 16.90 7.53 6.73
CA TYR A 51 15.55 7.65 7.26
C TYR A 51 14.53 7.40 6.14
N SER A 52 14.75 7.93 4.93
CA SER A 52 13.92 7.62 3.77
C SER A 52 13.90 6.13 3.45
N LEU A 53 15.04 5.44 3.56
CA LEU A 53 15.10 4.00 3.37
C LEU A 53 14.33 3.24 4.47
N ALA A 54 14.41 3.69 5.72
CA ALA A 54 13.60 3.16 6.82
C ALA A 54 12.10 3.34 6.56
N VAL A 55 11.68 4.56 6.19
CA VAL A 55 10.29 4.87 5.82
C VAL A 55 9.83 4.02 4.63
N THR A 56 10.68 3.77 3.64
CA THR A 56 10.35 2.88 2.52
C THR A 56 10.07 1.47 3.03
N ALA A 57 10.97 0.89 3.83
CA ALA A 57 10.74 -0.43 4.43
C ALA A 57 9.48 -0.49 5.32
N ASP A 58 9.16 0.60 6.02
CA ASP A 58 7.94 0.71 6.84
C ASP A 58 6.67 0.79 5.99
N VAL A 59 6.67 1.59 4.92
CA VAL A 59 5.52 1.73 4.00
C VAL A 59 5.25 0.40 3.30
N GLU A 60 6.28 -0.24 2.74
CA GLU A 60 6.23 -1.57 2.11
C GLU A 60 5.70 -2.64 3.07
N HIS A 61 6.07 -2.55 4.36
CA HIS A 61 5.48 -3.40 5.38
C HIS A 61 3.98 -3.14 5.55
N LEU A 62 3.55 -1.88 5.65
CA LEU A 62 2.14 -1.51 5.84
C LEU A 62 1.28 -1.88 4.63
N THR A 63 1.74 -1.60 3.41
CA THR A 63 1.07 -1.94 2.15
C THR A 63 0.97 -3.46 1.96
N ALA A 64 2.00 -4.23 2.33
CA ALA A 64 1.91 -5.68 2.29
C ALA A 64 0.93 -6.27 3.31
N VAL A 65 0.76 -5.66 4.49
CA VAL A 65 -0.26 -6.10 5.46
C VAL A 65 -1.67 -5.75 4.93
N LEU A 66 -1.84 -4.61 4.23
CA LEU A 66 -3.07 -4.27 3.52
C LEU A 66 -3.38 -5.29 2.41
N ALA A 67 -2.39 -5.59 1.58
CA ALA A 67 -2.46 -6.59 0.52
C ALA A 67 -2.87 -7.98 1.04
N ASP A 68 -2.26 -8.43 2.15
CA ASP A 68 -2.63 -9.68 2.82
C ASP A 68 -4.10 -9.68 3.28
N GLY A 69 -4.56 -8.57 3.85
CA GLY A 69 -5.95 -8.39 4.27
C GLY A 69 -6.95 -8.47 3.11
N LEU A 70 -6.57 -7.90 1.97
CA LEU A 70 -7.30 -7.91 0.71
C LEU A 70 -7.44 -9.34 0.17
N MET A 71 -6.33 -10.06 0.09
CA MET A 71 -6.25 -11.43 -0.45
C MET A 71 -6.98 -12.47 0.41
N LYS A 72 -7.15 -12.23 1.71
CA LYS A 72 -7.86 -13.16 2.61
C LYS A 72 -9.38 -13.09 2.53
N GLN A 73 -9.95 -12.05 1.89
CA GLN A 73 -11.40 -11.86 1.72
C GLN A 73 -11.70 -11.19 0.36
N PRO A 74 -11.30 -11.82 -0.75
CA PRO A 74 -11.45 -11.23 -2.08
C PRO A 74 -12.93 -10.95 -2.42
N GLU A 75 -13.87 -11.76 -1.91
CA GLU A 75 -15.31 -11.58 -2.12
C GLU A 75 -15.85 -10.30 -1.50
N ARG A 76 -15.17 -9.79 -0.46
CA ARG A 76 -15.58 -8.57 0.23
C ARG A 76 -14.94 -7.33 -0.39
N TRP A 77 -13.66 -7.42 -0.71
CA TRP A 77 -12.87 -6.25 -1.06
C TRP A 77 -12.66 -6.08 -2.57
N LEU A 78 -12.60 -7.18 -3.31
CA LEU A 78 -12.24 -7.19 -4.72
C LEU A 78 -13.45 -7.47 -5.63
N GLU A 79 -14.42 -8.25 -5.17
CA GLU A 79 -15.65 -8.52 -5.93
C GLU A 79 -16.48 -7.27 -6.32
N PRO A 80 -16.57 -6.23 -5.49
CA PRO A 80 -17.24 -4.98 -5.88
C PRO A 80 -16.53 -4.20 -6.99
N MET A 81 -15.25 -4.52 -7.28
CA MET A 81 -14.46 -3.85 -8.31
C MET A 81 -14.71 -4.48 -9.69
N SER A 82 -14.49 -3.68 -10.75
CA SER A 82 -14.42 -4.21 -12.12
C SER A 82 -13.33 -5.28 -12.25
N THR A 83 -13.48 -6.17 -13.23
CA THR A 83 -12.53 -7.27 -13.47
C THR A 83 -11.10 -6.76 -13.62
N ASP A 84 -10.89 -5.68 -14.38
CA ASP A 84 -9.55 -5.12 -14.63
C ASP A 84 -8.92 -4.57 -13.35
N LEU A 85 -9.69 -3.83 -12.53
CA LEU A 85 -9.19 -3.31 -11.25
C LEU A 85 -8.90 -4.45 -10.27
N ARG A 86 -9.73 -5.49 -10.26
CA ARG A 86 -9.50 -6.67 -9.43
C ARG A 86 -8.19 -7.36 -9.79
N LEU A 87 -7.90 -7.55 -11.07
CA LEU A 87 -6.65 -8.15 -11.53
C LEU A 87 -5.45 -7.29 -11.16
N LEU A 88 -5.55 -5.98 -11.36
CA LEU A 88 -4.51 -5.02 -10.97
C LEU A 88 -4.20 -5.10 -9.47
N TRP A 89 -5.23 -5.09 -8.62
CA TRP A 89 -5.06 -5.16 -7.17
C TRP A 89 -4.51 -6.49 -6.67
N HIS A 90 -4.85 -7.61 -7.32
CA HIS A 90 -4.24 -8.90 -6.99
C HIS A 90 -2.76 -8.92 -7.36
N TRP A 91 -2.41 -8.48 -8.57
CA TRP A 91 -1.01 -8.39 -9.00
C TRP A 91 -0.20 -7.50 -8.07
N HIS A 92 -0.70 -6.30 -7.77
CA HIS A 92 -0.10 -5.38 -6.81
C HIS A 92 0.07 -6.05 -5.43
N ALA A 93 -0.94 -6.74 -4.92
CA ALA A 93 -0.86 -7.43 -3.63
C ALA A 93 0.24 -8.50 -3.58
N ILE A 94 0.52 -9.17 -4.70
CA ILE A 94 1.60 -10.13 -4.83
C ILE A 94 2.96 -9.41 -4.78
N GLU A 95 3.14 -8.34 -5.55
CA GLU A 95 4.39 -7.58 -5.55
C GLU A 95 4.73 -7.02 -4.17
N GLU A 96 3.78 -6.37 -3.51
CA GLU A 96 3.95 -5.82 -2.15
C GLU A 96 4.37 -6.90 -1.14
N SER A 97 3.89 -8.14 -1.32
CA SER A 97 4.25 -9.25 -0.45
C SER A 97 5.72 -9.67 -0.58
N GLU A 98 6.35 -9.43 -1.73
CA GLU A 98 7.79 -9.60 -1.96
C GLU A 98 8.56 -8.35 -1.53
N HIS A 99 8.04 -7.16 -1.88
CA HIS A 99 8.69 -5.87 -1.67
C HIS A 99 8.98 -5.61 -0.19
N LYS A 100 8.05 -5.94 0.71
CA LYS A 100 8.23 -5.81 2.17
C LYS A 100 9.55 -6.40 2.69
N ALA A 101 9.96 -7.55 2.14
CA ALA A 101 11.15 -8.24 2.58
C ALA A 101 12.41 -7.66 1.92
N VAL A 102 12.33 -7.37 0.62
CA VAL A 102 13.43 -6.73 -0.12
C VAL A 102 13.77 -5.37 0.47
N ALA A 103 12.78 -4.52 0.75
CA ALA A 103 12.99 -3.19 1.32
C ALA A 103 13.63 -3.28 2.72
N PHE A 104 13.16 -4.22 3.56
CA PHE A 104 13.75 -4.49 4.87
C PHE A 104 15.20 -4.97 4.77
N ASP A 105 15.49 -5.93 3.89
CA ASP A 105 16.84 -6.48 3.70
C ASP A 105 17.82 -5.41 3.19
N VAL A 106 17.39 -4.57 2.25
CA VAL A 106 18.19 -3.44 1.75
C VAL A 106 18.47 -2.43 2.86
N TYR A 107 17.46 -2.09 3.67
CA TYR A 107 17.65 -1.21 4.82
C TYR A 107 18.70 -1.77 5.80
N MET A 108 18.58 -3.04 6.18
CA MET A 108 19.52 -3.68 7.10
C MET A 108 20.92 -3.81 6.50
N ALA A 109 21.04 -4.18 5.22
CA ALA A 109 22.32 -4.36 4.53
C ALA A 109 23.13 -3.06 4.38
N THR A 110 22.47 -1.90 4.36
CA THR A 110 23.14 -0.58 4.33
C THR A 110 23.55 -0.05 5.71
N GLY A 111 23.45 -0.88 6.75
CA GLY A 111 23.76 -0.51 8.14
C GLY A 111 22.57 0.12 8.87
N GLY A 112 21.34 -0.10 8.39
CA GLY A 112 20.12 0.30 9.07
C GLY A 112 19.96 -0.37 10.45
N GLY A 113 19.44 0.38 11.42
CA GLY A 113 19.20 -0.10 12.78
C GLY A 113 17.72 -0.22 13.12
N ARG A 114 17.36 -1.15 14.00
CA ARG A 114 15.96 -1.36 14.46
C ARG A 114 15.36 -0.12 15.13
N LEU A 115 16.17 0.71 15.80
CA LEU A 115 15.68 1.91 16.47
C LEU A 115 15.18 2.95 15.45
N LEU A 116 16.00 3.27 14.44
CA LEU A 116 15.62 4.23 13.41
C LEU A 116 14.42 3.72 12.60
N LEU A 117 14.36 2.42 12.31
CA LEU A 117 13.22 1.78 11.65
C LEU A 117 11.93 1.99 12.44
N ARG A 118 11.94 1.72 13.75
CA ARG A 118 10.75 1.94 14.60
C ARG A 118 10.36 3.42 14.72
N LEU A 119 11.34 4.33 14.78
CA LEU A 119 11.08 5.77 14.80
C LEU A 119 10.52 6.28 13.47
N ALA A 120 10.96 5.71 12.35
CA ALA A 120 10.40 5.99 11.03
C ALA A 120 8.96 5.48 10.93
N MET A 121 8.65 4.30 11.47
CA MET A 121 7.29 3.75 11.49
C MET A 121 6.28 4.67 12.22
N LEU A 122 6.72 5.38 13.27
CA LEU A 122 5.90 6.38 13.96
C LEU A 122 5.49 7.57 13.07
N ASN A 123 6.16 7.76 11.94
CA ASN A 123 5.83 8.77 10.93
C ASN A 123 5.18 8.15 9.69
N ALA A 124 5.65 6.97 9.25
CA ALA A 124 5.16 6.28 8.06
C ALA A 124 3.66 5.94 8.18
N LEU A 125 3.24 5.35 9.30
CA LEU A 125 1.84 4.99 9.52
C LEU A 125 0.89 6.21 9.51
N PRO A 126 1.08 7.26 10.34
CA PRO A 126 0.20 8.43 10.29
C PRO A 126 0.32 9.18 8.96
N GLY A 127 1.49 9.18 8.32
CA GLY A 127 1.67 9.76 6.98
C GLY A 127 0.80 9.07 5.93
N LEU A 128 0.84 7.74 5.87
CA LEU A 128 0.00 6.93 4.99
C LEU A 128 -1.50 7.15 5.28
N LEU A 129 -1.89 7.12 6.55
CA LEU A 129 -3.29 7.36 6.93
C LEU A 129 -3.76 8.76 6.56
N LEU A 130 -2.92 9.78 6.73
CA LEU A 130 -3.23 11.15 6.35
C LEU A 130 -3.39 11.29 4.84
N GLU A 131 -2.48 10.69 4.06
CA GLU A 131 -2.56 10.69 2.59
C GLU A 131 -3.85 10.06 2.10
N VAL A 132 -4.18 8.84 2.56
CA VAL A 132 -5.43 8.15 2.20
C VAL A 132 -6.63 9.00 2.62
N SER A 133 -6.63 9.55 3.84
CA SER A 133 -7.73 10.38 4.34
C SER A 133 -7.93 11.67 3.52
N MET A 134 -6.84 12.28 3.04
CA MET A 134 -6.92 13.47 2.17
C MET A 134 -7.57 13.13 0.83
N HIS A 135 -7.19 12.00 0.22
CA HIS A 135 -7.80 11.51 -1.02
C HIS A 135 -9.28 11.16 -0.83
N ASP A 136 -9.62 10.42 0.22
CA ASP A 136 -11.01 10.07 0.54
C ASP A 136 -11.88 11.31 0.78
N CYS A 137 -11.38 12.29 1.56
CA CYS A 137 -12.07 13.56 1.76
C CYS A 137 -12.30 14.29 0.44
N TYR A 138 -11.31 14.29 -0.46
CA TYR A 138 -11.42 14.92 -1.76
C TYR A 138 -12.46 14.23 -2.67
N PHE A 139 -12.47 12.89 -2.71
CA PHE A 139 -13.47 12.13 -3.45
C PHE A 139 -14.89 12.35 -2.89
N LEU A 140 -15.06 12.27 -1.58
CA LEU A 140 -16.35 12.56 -0.93
C LEU A 140 -16.80 14.02 -1.17
N ALA A 141 -15.88 14.97 -1.21
CA ALA A 141 -16.21 16.36 -1.52
C ALA A 141 -16.70 16.52 -2.96
N LYS A 142 -16.07 15.84 -3.92
CA LYS A 142 -16.47 15.84 -5.34
C LYS A 142 -17.88 15.26 -5.55
N ASP A 143 -18.25 14.27 -4.74
CA ASP A 143 -19.56 13.63 -4.79
C ASP A 143 -20.61 14.31 -3.89
N TRP A 144 -20.27 15.44 -3.24
CA TRP A 144 -21.12 16.14 -2.26
C TRP A 144 -21.50 15.29 -1.03
N LEU A 145 -20.70 14.29 -0.72
CA LEU A 145 -20.88 13.35 0.40
C LEU A 145 -20.02 13.68 1.62
N LEU A 146 -19.14 14.68 1.56
CA LEU A 146 -18.19 15.01 2.63
C LEU A 146 -18.86 15.24 4.00
N PHE A 147 -20.08 15.79 4.03
CA PHE A 147 -20.82 16.03 5.28
C PHE A 147 -21.90 14.96 5.56
N SER A 148 -21.91 13.88 4.79
CA SER A 148 -22.84 12.77 5.00
C SER A 148 -22.38 11.89 6.15
N GLY A 149 -22.98 12.07 7.32
CA GLY A 149 -22.73 11.20 8.48
C GLY A 149 -23.01 9.71 8.20
N ARG A 150 -23.93 9.41 7.27
CA ARG A 150 -24.21 8.04 6.81
C ARG A 150 -23.03 7.43 6.07
N GLU A 151 -22.41 8.17 5.15
CA GLU A 151 -21.27 7.66 4.39
C GLU A 151 -20.02 7.55 5.27
N TRP A 152 -19.81 8.49 6.19
CA TRP A 152 -18.78 8.34 7.23
C TRP A 152 -19.00 7.12 8.12
N ALA A 153 -20.24 6.86 8.56
CA ALA A 153 -20.55 5.66 9.34
C ALA A 153 -20.35 4.37 8.53
N ARG A 154 -20.59 4.39 7.22
CA ARG A 154 -20.28 3.28 6.31
C ARG A 154 -18.78 3.08 6.17
N GLY A 155 -18.01 4.15 5.93
CA GLY A 155 -16.54 4.11 5.85
C GLY A 155 -15.90 3.62 7.15
N LEU A 156 -16.32 4.15 8.30
CA LEU A 156 -15.83 3.68 9.61
C LEU A 156 -16.16 2.21 9.85
N ARG A 157 -17.35 1.75 9.46
CA ARG A 157 -17.71 0.32 9.55
C ARG A 157 -16.90 -0.53 8.57
N PHE A 158 -16.59 -0.01 7.39
CA PHE A 158 -15.74 -0.66 6.39
C PHE A 158 -14.30 -0.82 6.90
N LEU A 159 -13.75 0.19 7.58
CA LEU A 159 -12.39 0.18 8.11
C LEU A 159 -12.25 -0.56 9.45
N TRP A 160 -13.16 -0.34 10.40
CA TRP A 160 -13.05 -0.76 11.81
C TRP A 160 -14.12 -1.73 12.29
N GLY A 161 -15.09 -2.08 11.44
CA GLY A 161 -16.13 -3.05 11.79
C GLY A 161 -15.58 -4.44 12.14
N ARG A 162 -16.47 -5.40 12.42
CA ARG A 162 -16.10 -6.79 12.79
C ARG A 162 -15.08 -7.41 11.83
N ASN A 163 -15.25 -7.15 10.53
CA ASN A 163 -14.36 -7.58 9.46
C ASN A 163 -13.69 -6.39 8.76
N GLY A 164 -13.42 -5.31 9.50
CA GLY A 164 -12.81 -4.10 8.93
C GLY A 164 -11.33 -4.32 8.57
N ILE A 165 -10.86 -3.64 7.51
CA ILE A 165 -9.49 -3.74 7.01
C ILE A 165 -8.49 -3.44 8.12
N LEU A 166 -8.63 -2.29 8.79
CA LEU A 166 -7.64 -1.79 9.76
C LEU A 166 -7.54 -2.66 11.01
N ARG A 167 -8.65 -3.30 11.42
CA ARG A 167 -8.66 -4.16 12.63
C ARG A 167 -7.71 -5.35 12.52
N ARG A 168 -7.53 -5.90 11.31
CA ARG A 168 -6.55 -6.96 11.05
C ARG A 168 -5.13 -6.41 11.00
N LEU A 169 -4.94 -5.23 10.40
CA LEU A 169 -3.64 -4.57 10.32
C LEU A 169 -3.00 -4.36 11.69
N VAL A 170 -3.79 -3.98 12.70
CA VAL A 170 -3.28 -3.67 14.04
C VAL A 170 -2.45 -4.82 14.62
N ARG A 171 -2.91 -6.07 14.48
CA ARG A 171 -2.19 -7.24 15.01
C ARG A 171 -0.84 -7.42 14.31
N ASP A 172 -0.85 -7.35 12.98
CA ASP A 172 0.33 -7.65 12.17
C ASP A 172 1.33 -6.48 12.22
N HIS A 173 0.85 -5.24 12.38
CA HIS A 173 1.65 -4.06 12.70
C HIS A 173 2.40 -4.21 14.03
N PHE A 174 1.76 -4.77 15.08
CA PHE A 174 2.47 -4.98 16.35
C PHE A 174 3.57 -6.05 16.25
N ALA A 175 3.46 -7.01 15.33
CA ALA A 175 4.52 -7.99 15.09
C ALA A 175 5.83 -7.32 14.63
N PHE A 176 5.74 -6.20 13.90
CA PHE A 176 6.88 -5.40 13.43
C PHE A 176 7.85 -4.98 14.55
N TYR A 177 7.32 -4.77 15.76
CA TYR A 177 8.11 -4.27 16.90
C TYR A 177 8.86 -5.38 17.64
N ARG A 178 8.65 -6.65 17.31
CA ARG A 178 9.40 -7.76 17.91
C ARG A 178 10.90 -7.67 17.56
N SER A 179 11.75 -8.18 18.44
CA SER A 179 13.21 -8.20 18.21
C SER A 179 13.61 -9.18 17.10
N ASP A 180 12.87 -10.28 16.97
CA ASP A 180 13.09 -11.36 16.01
C ASP A 180 12.25 -11.19 14.73
N PHE A 181 11.59 -10.05 14.54
CA PHE A 181 10.73 -9.81 13.38
C PHE A 181 11.51 -9.84 12.07
N HIS A 182 11.00 -10.60 11.10
CA HIS A 182 11.39 -10.51 9.69
C HIS A 182 10.14 -10.51 8.81
N PRO A 183 10.02 -9.67 7.77
CA PRO A 183 8.82 -9.64 6.93
C PRO A 183 8.43 -10.99 6.31
N TRP A 184 9.41 -11.84 5.98
CA TRP A 184 9.19 -13.23 5.52
C TRP A 184 8.44 -14.15 6.51
N GLN A 185 8.37 -13.81 7.80
CA GLN A 185 7.60 -14.60 8.77
C GLN A 185 6.10 -14.58 8.47
N ASN A 186 5.61 -13.51 7.81
CA ASN A 186 4.28 -13.46 7.24
C ASN A 186 4.33 -14.03 5.81
N ASN A 187 4.47 -15.35 5.72
CA ASN A 187 4.59 -16.07 4.47
C ASN A 187 3.23 -16.21 3.77
N ASN A 188 3.10 -15.55 2.61
CA ASN A 188 1.89 -15.55 1.79
C ASN A 188 2.07 -16.37 0.49
N THR A 189 3.18 -17.10 0.33
CA THR A 189 3.52 -17.84 -0.90
C THR A 189 2.39 -18.76 -1.36
N ALA A 190 1.73 -19.49 -0.46
CA ALA A 190 0.62 -20.37 -0.84
C ALA A 190 -0.59 -19.61 -1.44
N GLN A 191 -0.86 -18.37 -0.99
CA GLN A 191 -1.94 -17.54 -1.53
C GLN A 191 -1.57 -16.97 -2.90
N ILE A 192 -0.29 -16.61 -3.07
CA ILE A 192 0.28 -16.15 -4.35
C ILE A 192 0.23 -17.29 -5.37
N GLU A 193 0.73 -18.47 -5.02
CA GLU A 193 0.72 -19.65 -5.89
C GLU A 193 -0.70 -20.05 -6.29
N SER A 194 -1.64 -20.02 -5.35
CA SER A 194 -3.06 -20.28 -5.65
C SER A 194 -3.66 -19.24 -6.61
N PHE A 195 -3.30 -17.96 -6.49
CA PHE A 195 -3.78 -16.93 -7.41
C PHE A 195 -3.17 -17.09 -8.80
N LEU A 196 -1.85 -17.30 -8.87
CA LEU A 196 -1.12 -17.51 -10.12
C LEU A 196 -1.67 -18.73 -10.88
N ALA A 197 -1.93 -19.83 -10.18
CA ALA A 197 -2.55 -21.02 -10.78
C ALA A 197 -3.97 -20.77 -11.28
N ALA A 198 -4.76 -19.94 -10.58
CA ALA A 198 -6.13 -19.61 -10.97
C ALA A 198 -6.23 -18.61 -12.14
N HIS A 199 -5.15 -17.87 -12.42
CA HIS A 199 -5.14 -16.79 -13.42
C HIS A 199 -3.97 -16.94 -14.41
N GLU A 200 -3.41 -18.14 -14.56
CA GLU A 200 -2.27 -18.44 -15.42
C GLU A 200 -2.56 -18.03 -16.88
N GLU A 201 -3.78 -18.28 -17.38
CA GLU A 201 -4.22 -17.87 -18.72
C GLU A 201 -4.31 -16.34 -18.91
N LEU A 202 -4.56 -15.57 -17.84
CA LEU A 202 -4.68 -14.10 -17.90
C LEU A 202 -3.33 -13.39 -17.83
N LEU A 203 -2.32 -14.03 -17.21
CA LEU A 203 -0.97 -13.49 -17.07
C LEU A 203 -0.07 -13.79 -18.28
N LEU A 204 -0.39 -14.83 -19.07
CA LEU A 204 0.36 -15.20 -20.29
C LEU A 204 0.14 -14.27 -21.49
N HIS A 205 -0.80 -13.32 -21.40
CA HIS A 205 -1.15 -12.39 -22.48
C HIS A 205 -0.67 -10.94 -22.26
N ARG A 206 0.28 -10.71 -21.36
CA ARG A 206 0.97 -9.41 -21.19
C ARG A 206 2.46 -9.52 -21.50
#